data_AF-A0A7S3VXF7-F1
#
_entry.id   AF-A0A7S3VXF7-F1
#
_cell.length_a   1.000
_cell.length_b   1.000
_cell.length_c   1.000
_cell.angle_alpha   90.00
_cell.angle_beta   90.00
_cell.angle_gamma   90.00
#
_symmetry.space_group_name_H-M   'P 1'
#
loop_
_entity.id
_entity.type
_entity.pdbx_description
1 polymer ?
#
loop_
_entity_poly.entity_id
_entity_poly.type
_entity_poly.pdbx_seq_one_letter_code
_entity_poly.pdbx_strand_id
1 'polypeptide(L)'
;DIGGTLAKIVVFQPRGCSDAPPAEPLLSETYRELSIYVPELGGDLHFFTFETRFIEDVIELVGEHFPTMRAQGNGPQQLMLRATGGGSYKHAAAFRRAGLVLDVGEEMVCIVIGLSFLLRNVPNEVFTVRSNVPPAASA
;
A
#
# COMPACT_ATOMS: atom_id res chain seq x y z
N ASP A 1 4.96 -2.12 -3.57
CA ASP A 1 6.34 -2.65 -3.68
C ASP A 1 6.25 -4.13 -4.00
N ILE A 2 6.83 -4.57 -5.13
CA ILE A 2 6.80 -5.97 -5.56
C ILE A 2 8.23 -6.52 -5.43
N GLY A 3 8.54 -7.09 -4.27
CA GLY A 3 9.83 -7.72 -3.99
C GLY A 3 9.91 -9.16 -4.53
N GLY A 4 11.07 -9.81 -4.34
CA GLY A 4 11.27 -11.19 -4.81
C GLY A 4 10.40 -12.23 -4.10
N THR A 5 10.13 -12.03 -2.81
CA THR A 5 9.38 -12.97 -1.96
C THR A 5 8.05 -12.40 -1.49
N LEU A 6 8.04 -11.11 -1.10
CA LEU A 6 6.87 -10.43 -0.58
C LEU A 6 6.52 -9.22 -1.43
N ALA A 7 5.24 -9.08 -1.72
CA ALA A 7 4.64 -7.87 -2.25
C ALA A 7 3.94 -7.11 -1.12
N LYS A 8 3.97 -5.78 -1.21
CA LYS A 8 3.27 -4.88 -0.29
C LYS A 8 2.43 -3.88 -1.06
N ILE A 9 1.20 -3.69 -0.59
CA ILE A 9 0.25 -2.72 -1.13
C ILE A 9 -0.11 -1.72 -0.04
N VAL A 10 -0.19 -0.45 -0.42
CA VAL A 10 -0.72 0.62 0.44
C VAL A 10 -1.94 1.19 -0.26
N VAL A 11 -3.07 1.21 0.44
CA VAL A 11 -4.34 1.78 -0.05
C VAL A 11 -4.70 2.97 0.81
N PHE A 12 -5.01 4.11 0.18
CA PHE A 12 -5.52 5.29 0.87
C PHE A 12 -7.04 5.35 0.79
N GLN A 13 -7.69 5.46 1.95
CA GLN A 13 -9.13 5.62 2.09
C GLN A 13 -9.44 7.01 2.69
N PRO A 14 -9.99 7.97 1.93
CA PRO A 14 -10.41 9.26 2.46
C PRO A 14 -11.53 9.10 3.51
N ARG A 15 -11.48 9.85 4.62
CA ARG A 15 -12.61 9.97 5.55
C ARG A 15 -13.48 11.17 5.12
N GLY A 16 -14.81 10.98 5.09
CA GLY A 16 -15.76 12.09 4.88
C GLY A 16 -16.28 12.31 3.45
N CYS A 17 -16.13 11.34 2.54
CA CYS A 17 -16.96 11.32 1.33
C CYS A 17 -18.39 10.94 1.71
N SER A 18 -19.30 11.92 1.76
CA SER A 18 -20.72 11.72 2.14
C SER A 18 -21.52 10.85 1.16
N ASP A 19 -20.97 10.57 -0.03
CA ASP A 19 -21.63 9.78 -1.08
C ASP A 19 -21.08 8.34 -1.20
N ALA A 20 -20.10 7.98 -0.37
CA ALA A 20 -19.64 6.59 -0.35
C ALA A 20 -20.70 5.74 0.39
N PRO A 21 -21.24 4.66 -0.22
CA PRO A 21 -22.02 3.70 0.54
C PRO A 21 -21.21 3.26 1.76
N PRO A 22 -21.83 2.94 2.91
CA PRO A 22 -21.12 2.40 4.05
C PRO A 22 -20.25 1.26 3.52
N ALA A 23 -18.94 1.47 3.51
CA ALA A 23 -18.04 0.49 2.96
C ALA A 23 -18.21 -0.74 3.84
N GLU A 24 -18.89 -1.77 3.31
CA GLU A 24 -18.65 -3.14 3.72
C GLU A 24 -17.14 -3.23 3.89
N PRO A 25 -16.63 -3.64 5.07
CA PRO A 25 -15.20 -3.74 5.26
C PRO A 25 -14.63 -4.52 4.07
N LEU A 26 -13.89 -3.85 3.20
CA LEU A 26 -13.19 -4.49 2.09
C LEU A 26 -12.22 -5.56 2.62
N LEU A 27 -11.96 -5.52 3.93
CA LEU A 27 -10.91 -6.20 4.65
C LEU A 27 -11.49 -6.79 5.93
N SER A 28 -11.17 -8.05 6.22
CA SER A 28 -11.47 -8.64 7.52
C SER A 28 -10.74 -7.88 8.65
N GLU A 29 -11.25 -8.00 9.88
CA GLU A 29 -10.65 -7.38 11.08
C GLU A 29 -9.15 -7.70 11.23
N THR A 30 -8.70 -8.87 10.76
CA THR A 30 -7.30 -9.31 10.81
C THR A 30 -6.36 -8.37 10.03
N TYR A 31 -6.84 -7.74 8.95
CA TYR A 31 -6.02 -6.83 8.14
C TYR A 31 -6.11 -5.37 8.61
N ARG A 32 -7.00 -5.05 9.55
CA ARG A 32 -7.13 -3.69 10.11
C ARG A 32 -5.99 -3.34 11.08
N GLU A 33 -5.26 -4.32 11.60
CA GLU A 33 -4.11 -4.10 12.50
C GLU A 33 -3.00 -3.25 11.87
N LEU A 34 -2.92 -3.19 10.54
CA LEU A 34 -1.96 -2.36 9.79
C LEU A 34 -2.66 -1.18 9.09
N SER A 35 -3.55 -0.50 9.79
CA SER A 35 -4.20 0.72 9.30
C SER A 35 -3.86 1.91 10.19
N ILE A 36 -3.47 3.02 9.58
CA ILE A 36 -3.14 4.27 10.29
C ILE A 36 -3.98 5.43 9.77
N TYR A 37 -4.52 6.22 10.68
CA TYR A 37 -5.17 7.48 10.32
C TYR A 37 -4.10 8.55 10.11
N VAL A 38 -4.13 9.24 8.97
CA VAL A 38 -3.24 10.35 8.62
C VAL A 38 -4.07 11.63 8.52
N PRO A 39 -4.06 12.50 9.56
CA PRO A 39 -4.81 13.75 9.56
C PRO A 39 -4.49 14.66 8.38
N GLU A 40 -3.23 14.73 7.97
CA GLU A 40 -2.72 15.58 6.89
C GLU A 40 -3.30 15.17 5.52
N LEU A 41 -3.68 13.90 5.37
CA LEU A 41 -4.37 13.39 4.19
C LEU A 41 -5.89 13.36 4.37
N GLY A 42 -6.39 13.54 5.60
CA GLY A 42 -7.82 13.42 5.91
C GLY A 42 -8.37 12.01 5.73
N GLY A 43 -7.54 10.96 5.92
CA GLY A 43 -7.95 9.58 5.64
C GLY A 43 -7.06 8.52 6.28
N ASP A 44 -7.37 7.26 6.01
CA ASP A 44 -6.63 6.10 6.49
C ASP A 44 -5.70 5.55 5.40
N LEU A 45 -4.50 5.12 5.80
CA LEU A 45 -3.64 4.27 4.98
C LEU A 45 -3.73 2.84 5.49
N HIS A 46 -4.02 1.91 4.59
CA HIS A 46 -4.09 0.48 4.86
C HIS A 46 -2.90 -0.22 4.21
N PHE A 47 -2.16 -1.01 4.98
CA PHE A 47 -0.96 -1.71 4.53
C PHE A 47 -1.22 -3.22 4.45
N PHE A 48 -0.87 -3.83 3.32
CA PHE A 48 -0.97 -5.26 3.09
C PHE A 48 0.38 -5.81 2.72
N THR A 49 0.70 -6.98 3.25
CA THR A 49 1.88 -7.76 2.85
C THR A 49 1.44 -9.19 2.57
N PHE A 50 1.87 -9.73 1.43
CA PHE A 50 1.55 -11.09 0.99
C PHE A 50 2.68 -11.65 0.13
N GLU A 51 2.65 -12.95 -0.13
CA GLU A 51 3.66 -13.59 -0.97
C GLU A 51 3.56 -13.12 -2.42
N THR A 52 4.71 -12.77 -3.03
CA THR A 52 4.77 -12.25 -4.40
C THR A 52 4.11 -13.17 -5.43
N ARG A 53 4.02 -14.49 -5.16
CA ARG A 53 3.35 -15.43 -6.08
C ARG A 53 1.89 -15.10 -6.36
N PHE A 54 1.21 -14.35 -5.47
CA PHE A 54 -0.19 -13.94 -5.63
C PHE A 54 -0.35 -12.58 -6.33
N ILE A 55 0.73 -11.93 -6.76
CA ILE A 55 0.64 -10.56 -7.29
C ILE A 55 -0.17 -10.48 -8.59
N GLU A 56 -0.08 -11.49 -9.47
CA GLU A 56 -0.84 -11.47 -10.73
C GLU A 56 -2.35 -11.61 -10.46
N ASP A 57 -2.76 -12.48 -9.54
CA ASP A 57 -4.16 -12.61 -9.12
C ASP A 57 -4.70 -11.28 -8.57
N VAL A 58 -3.89 -10.55 -7.79
CA VAL A 58 -4.26 -9.24 -7.25
C VAL A 58 -4.36 -8.18 -8.35
N ILE A 59 -3.44 -8.18 -9.32
CA ILE A 59 -3.48 -7.27 -10.49
C ILE A 59 -4.76 -7.48 -11.29
N GLU A 60 -5.13 -8.74 -11.54
CA GLU A 60 -6.35 -9.11 -12.26
C GLU A 60 -7.60 -8.66 -11.48
N LEU A 61 -7.65 -8.96 -10.18
CA LEU A 61 -8.76 -8.54 -9.31
C LEU A 61 -8.95 -7.02 -9.32
N VAL A 62 -7.86 -6.23 -9.26
CA VAL A 62 -7.94 -4.77 -9.33
C VAL A 62 -8.46 -4.30 -10.69
N GLY A 63 -8.00 -4.91 -11.78
CA GLY A 63 -8.49 -4.61 -13.14
C GLY A 63 -9.99 -4.89 -13.30
N GLU A 64 -10.49 -5.96 -12.70
CA GLU A 64 -11.91 -6.36 -12.73
C GLU A 64 -12.82 -5.47 -11.90
N HIS A 65 -12.37 -5.05 -10.71
CA HIS A 65 -13.21 -4.34 -9.72
C HIS A 65 -13.10 -2.82 -9.78
N PHE A 66 -12.05 -2.28 -10.41
CA PHE A 66 -11.89 -0.86 -10.66
C PHE A 66 -11.82 -0.53 -12.17
N PRO A 67 -12.74 -1.05 -13.01
CA PRO A 67 -12.69 -0.83 -14.44
C PRO A 67 -13.03 0.64 -14.72
N THR A 68 -12.07 1.41 -15.22
CA THR A 68 -12.24 2.82 -15.65
C THR A 68 -13.12 3.64 -14.70
N MET A 69 -12.53 4.33 -13.71
CA MET A 69 -13.28 5.37 -13.02
C MET A 69 -13.81 6.33 -14.09
N ARG A 70 -15.13 6.28 -14.34
CA ARG A 70 -15.82 7.25 -15.16
C ARG A 70 -15.81 8.55 -14.37
N ALA A 71 -14.72 9.31 -14.48
CA ALA A 71 -14.76 10.72 -14.17
C ALA A 71 -15.93 11.30 -14.97
N GLN A 72 -16.97 11.75 -14.27
CA GLN A 72 -18.18 12.31 -14.86
C GLN A 72 -17.77 13.36 -15.92
N GLY A 73 -17.86 12.98 -17.21
CA GLY A 73 -17.60 13.87 -18.34
C GLY A 73 -16.26 13.73 -19.09
N ASN A 74 -15.24 13.00 -18.59
CA ASN A 74 -13.89 12.96 -19.20
C ASN A 74 -13.45 11.55 -19.63
N GLY A 75 -14.18 10.91 -20.56
CA GLY A 75 -13.75 9.68 -21.24
C GLY A 75 -13.38 8.49 -20.32
N PRO A 76 -12.89 7.37 -20.87
CA PRO A 76 -12.37 6.27 -20.07
C PRO A 76 -10.98 6.63 -19.52
N GLN A 77 -10.89 6.97 -18.23
CA GLN A 77 -9.62 7.14 -17.54
C GLN A 77 -9.13 5.77 -17.05
N GLN A 78 -8.01 5.29 -17.58
CA GLN A 78 -7.38 4.06 -17.09
C GLN A 78 -6.84 4.28 -15.68
N LEU A 79 -7.05 3.30 -14.79
CA LEU A 79 -6.51 3.34 -13.44
C LEU A 79 -4.97 3.24 -13.50
N MET A 80 -4.30 4.24 -12.94
CA MET A 80 -2.85 4.26 -12.81
C MET A 80 -2.44 3.74 -11.44
N LEU A 81 -1.58 2.72 -11.42
CA LEU A 81 -0.97 2.17 -10.22
C LEU A 81 0.53 2.47 -10.22
N ARG A 82 1.02 2.93 -9.07
CA ARG A 82 2.45 3.09 -8.83
C ARG A 82 3.02 1.84 -8.19
N ALA A 83 4.11 1.33 -8.75
CA ALA A 83 4.84 0.22 -8.15
C ALA A 83 6.35 0.48 -8.16
N THR A 84 7.04 -0.22 -7.28
CA THR A 84 8.49 -0.25 -7.21
C THR A 84 8.95 -1.68 -6.89
N GLY A 85 10.24 -1.90 -6.75
CA GLY A 85 10.85 -3.22 -6.59
C GLY A 85 11.04 -3.93 -7.93
N GLY A 86 11.99 -4.86 -8.01
CA GLY A 86 12.29 -5.60 -9.25
C GLY A 86 11.09 -6.34 -9.87
N GLY A 87 10.09 -6.71 -9.05
CA GLY A 87 8.85 -7.33 -9.50
C GLY A 87 7.96 -6.42 -10.36
N SER A 88 8.07 -5.10 -10.21
CA SER A 88 7.31 -4.14 -11.04
C SER A 88 7.64 -4.28 -12.53
N TYR A 89 8.92 -4.48 -12.86
CA TYR A 89 9.36 -4.77 -14.23
C TYR A 89 8.97 -6.17 -14.66
N LYS A 90 9.16 -7.17 -13.79
CA LYS A 90 8.84 -8.58 -14.08
C LYS A 90 7.37 -8.78 -14.44
N HIS A 91 6.45 -8.15 -13.72
CA HIS A 91 5.01 -8.34 -13.87
C HIS A 91 4.34 -7.25 -14.74
N ALA A 92 5.10 -6.37 -15.39
CA ALA A 92 4.55 -5.27 -16.20
C ALA A 92 3.57 -5.74 -17.29
N ALA A 93 3.76 -6.94 -17.85
CA ALA A 93 2.83 -7.52 -18.82
C ALA A 93 1.45 -7.82 -18.20
N ALA A 94 1.39 -8.25 -16.94
CA ALA A 94 0.12 -8.54 -16.25
C ALA A 94 -0.72 -7.27 -16.08
N PHE A 95 -0.10 -6.15 -15.66
CA PHE A 95 -0.79 -4.86 -15.57
C PHE A 95 -1.41 -4.45 -16.92
N ARG A 96 -0.67 -4.60 -18.02
CA ARG A 96 -1.19 -4.29 -19.36
C ARG A 96 -2.36 -5.19 -19.76
N ARG A 97 -2.30 -6.50 -19.46
CA ARG A 97 -3.40 -7.43 -19.73
C ARG A 97 -4.66 -7.07 -18.94
N ALA A 98 -4.49 -6.60 -17.71
CA ALA A 98 -5.57 -6.13 -16.83
C ALA A 98 -6.08 -4.72 -17.17
N GLY A 99 -5.54 -4.05 -18.20
CA GLY A 99 -5.96 -2.69 -18.59
C GLY A 99 -5.52 -1.59 -17.62
N LEU A 100 -4.48 -1.85 -16.82
CA LEU A 100 -3.94 -0.93 -15.82
C LEU A 100 -2.69 -0.21 -16.33
N VAL A 101 -2.57 1.07 -16.00
CA VAL A 101 -1.36 1.85 -16.28
C VAL A 101 -0.39 1.67 -15.12
N LEU A 102 0.82 1.19 -15.42
CA LEU A 102 1.88 1.01 -14.44
C LEU A 102 2.88 2.17 -14.50
N ASP A 103 3.01 2.90 -13.40
CA ASP A 103 4.04 3.92 -13.17
C ASP A 103 5.13 3.32 -12.25
N VAL A 104 6.32 3.10 -12.80
CA VAL A 104 7.41 2.39 -12.10
C VAL A 104 8.34 3.40 -11.44
N GLY A 105 8.39 3.38 -10.10
CA GLY A 105 9.31 4.17 -9.29
C GLY A 105 10.62 3.44 -8.99
N GLU A 106 11.71 4.20 -8.85
CA GLU A 106 13.00 3.68 -8.39
C GLU A 106 12.91 3.27 -6.90
N GLU A 107 13.48 2.11 -6.57
CA GLU A 107 13.25 1.43 -5.29
C GLU A 107 13.81 2.21 -4.11
N MET A 108 15.05 2.70 -4.19
CA MET A 108 15.66 3.47 -3.11
C MET A 108 14.95 4.81 -2.90
N VAL A 109 14.55 5.50 -3.96
CA VAL A 109 13.78 6.74 -3.89
C VAL A 109 12.44 6.51 -3.21
N CYS A 110 11.69 5.47 -3.60
CA CYS A 110 10.41 5.14 -2.96
C CYS A 110 10.58 4.81 -1.46
N ILE A 111 11.63 4.09 -1.08
CA ILE A 111 11.95 3.78 0.33
C ILE A 111 12.19 5.07 1.12
N VAL A 112 13.05 5.96 0.64
CA VAL A 112 13.41 7.19 1.35
C VAL A 112 12.19 8.11 1.48
N ILE A 113 11.39 8.25 0.43
CA ILE A 113 10.17 9.07 0.46
C ILE A 113 9.15 8.49 1.43
N GLY A 114 8.89 7.17 1.35
CA GLY A 114 7.94 6.49 2.23
C GLY A 114 8.34 6.58 3.69
N LEU A 115 9.62 6.34 4.00
CA LEU A 115 10.14 6.49 5.36
C LEU A 115 10.00 7.93 5.84
N SER A 116 10.42 8.92 5.04
CA SER A 116 10.30 10.33 5.43
C SER A 116 8.85 10.74 5.67
N PHE A 117 7.89 10.16 4.95
CA PHE A 117 6.47 10.39 5.18
C PHE A 117 6.03 9.82 6.53
N LEU A 118 6.36 8.54 6.81
CA LEU A 118 5.97 7.90 8.07
C LEU A 118 6.57 8.62 9.28
N LEU A 119 7.85 8.98 9.23
CA LEU A 119 8.54 9.71 10.31
C LEU A 119 7.90 11.07 10.65
N ARG A 120 7.25 11.72 9.68
CA ARG A 120 6.66 13.06 9.86
C ARG A 120 5.21 12.99 10.33
N ASN A 121 4.46 11.97 9.93
CA ASN A 121 3.01 11.93 10.11
C ASN A 121 2.55 10.82 11.08
N VAL A 122 3.42 9.87 11.42
CA VAL A 122 3.07 8.73 12.29
C VAL A 122 3.82 8.83 13.61
N PRO A 123 3.14 9.09 14.73
CA PRO A 123 3.78 9.21 16.03
C PRO A 123 4.34 7.86 16.49
N ASN A 124 5.50 7.87 17.14
CA ASN A 124 6.17 6.69 17.69
C ASN A 124 6.54 5.60 16.66
N GLU A 125 6.61 5.94 15.37
CA GLU A 125 7.01 5.00 14.31
C GLU A 125 8.44 4.46 14.50
N VAL A 126 9.34 5.27 15.07
CA VAL A 126 10.70 4.86 15.41
C VAL A 126 10.85 4.68 16.90
N PHE A 127 11.27 3.49 17.28
CA PHE A 127 11.52 3.12 18.67
C PHE A 127 12.78 2.24 18.78
N THR A 128 13.31 2.11 19.99
CA THR A 128 14.43 1.22 20.30
C THR A 128 14.03 0.29 21.43
N VAL A 129 14.24 -1.01 21.25
CA VAL A 129 14.02 -2.02 22.28
C VAL A 129 15.31 -2.23 23.07
N ARG A 130 15.27 -2.07 24.39
CA ARG A 130 16.39 -2.40 25.29
C ARG A 130 16.12 -3.72 25.99
N SER A 131 17.09 -4.62 26.00
CA SER A 131 17.00 -5.86 26.77
C SER A 131 17.06 -5.54 28.27
N ASN A 132 16.10 -6.03 29.05
CA ASN A 132 16.11 -5.91 30.50
C ASN A 132 17.02 -6.98 31.15
N VAL A 133 18.29 -7.05 30.71
CA VAL A 133 19.27 -7.92 31.35
C VAL A 133 19.76 -7.19 32.61
N PRO A 134 19.44 -7.69 33.82
CA PRO A 134 19.98 -7.11 35.03
C PRO A 134 21.51 -7.20 34.99
N PRO A 135 22.24 -6.19 35.49
CA PRO A 135 23.71 -6.24 35.52
C PRO A 135 24.15 -7.50 36.25
N ALA A 136 25.10 -8.23 35.66
CA ALA A 136 25.69 -9.40 36.29
C ALA A 136 26.26 -8.97 37.66
N ALA A 137 25.83 -9.65 38.73
CA ALA A 137 26.36 -9.42 40.06
C ALA A 137 27.88 -9.65 40.01
N SER A 138 28.65 -8.62 40.33
CA SER A 138 30.10 -8.74 40.52
C SER A 138 30.35 -9.69 41.69
N ALA A 139 31.10 -10.76 41.43
CA ALA A 139 31.60 -11.70 42.44
C ALA A 139 32.63 -11.04 43.36
#